data_AF-A0A2M8NEQ5-F1
#
_entry.id   AF-A0A2M8NEQ5-F1
#
_cell.length_a   1.000
_cell.length_b   1.000
_cell.length_c   1.000
_cell.angle_alpha   90.00
_cell.angle_beta   90.00
_cell.angle_gamma   90.00
#
_symmetry.space_group_name_H-M   'P 1'
#
loop_
_entity.id
_entity.type
_entity.pdbx_description
1 polymer ?
#
loop_
_entity_poly.entity_id
_entity_poly.type
_entity_poly.pdbx_seq_one_letter_code
_entity_poly.pdbx_strand_id
1 'polypeptide(L)'
;TRKLLEKGMSQCFNLSLLLARYIPREAIDKQDVRDNRNKVIGKRDSEWLKDVASRFKRDKVRPLVDAGYQRWLATTKGAPVRFTMPAATRLIVGLGGKGALEIGITLQFLTGLPIIPG
;
A
#
# COMPACT_ATOMS: atom_id res chain seq x y z
N THR A 1 19.04 -16.33 -5.26
CA THR A 1 18.26 -15.13 -5.63
C THR A 1 16.87 -15.09 -5.01
N ARG A 2 16.01 -16.12 -5.17
CA ARG A 2 14.64 -16.14 -4.59
C ARG A 2 14.56 -15.92 -3.08
N LYS A 3 15.36 -16.65 -2.28
CA LYS A 3 15.39 -16.49 -0.80
C LYS A 3 15.78 -15.07 -0.35
N LEU A 4 16.65 -14.39 -1.12
CA LEU A 4 17.05 -13.01 -0.82
C LEU A 4 15.91 -12.02 -1.10
N LEU A 5 15.16 -12.24 -2.19
CA LEU A 5 13.96 -11.46 -2.51
C LEU A 5 12.87 -11.65 -1.45
N GLU A 6 12.60 -12.89 -1.05
CA GLU A 6 11.62 -13.19 0.01
C GLU A 6 12.00 -12.52 1.34
N LYS A 7 13.29 -12.58 1.71
CA LYS A 7 13.82 -11.87 2.88
C LYS A 7 13.64 -10.34 2.75
N GLY A 8 13.99 -9.76 1.60
CA GLY A 8 13.85 -8.33 1.36
C GLY A 8 12.39 -7.86 1.39
N MET A 9 11.48 -8.62 0.78
CA MET A 9 10.03 -8.34 0.80
C MET A 9 9.45 -8.37 2.22
N SER A 10 9.91 -9.30 3.06
CA SER A 10 9.46 -9.38 4.46
C SER A 10 9.83 -8.16 5.31
N GLN A 11 10.86 -7.41 4.90
CA GLN A 11 11.37 -6.23 5.60
C GLN A 11 11.00 -4.92 4.92
N CYS A 12 10.33 -4.96 3.76
CA CYS A 12 9.95 -3.77 3.00
C CYS A 12 8.67 -3.16 3.56
N PHE A 13 8.71 -1.87 3.90
CA PHE A 13 7.54 -1.11 4.36
C PHE A 13 6.91 -0.24 3.26
N ASN A 14 7.47 -0.23 2.06
CA ASN A 14 6.97 0.59 0.95
C ASN A 14 5.94 -0.20 0.14
N LEU A 15 4.65 0.10 0.37
CA LEU A 15 3.53 -0.56 -0.32
C LEU A 15 3.54 -0.30 -1.83
N SER A 16 3.96 0.88 -2.30
CA SER A 16 4.03 1.16 -3.74
C SER A 16 4.97 0.21 -4.46
N LEU A 17 6.08 -0.15 -3.81
CA LEU A 17 7.07 -1.08 -4.34
C LEU A 17 6.56 -2.53 -4.31
N LEU A 18 5.95 -2.94 -3.19
CA LEU A 18 5.41 -4.29 -3.02
C LEU A 18 4.27 -4.57 -4.02
N LEU A 19 3.33 -3.64 -4.15
CA LEU A 19 2.14 -3.82 -5.00
C LEU A 19 2.40 -3.62 -6.49
N ALA A 20 3.50 -2.98 -6.89
CA ALA A 20 3.81 -2.73 -8.30
C ALA A 20 4.94 -3.59 -8.87
N ARG A 21 5.94 -3.96 -8.07
CA ARG A 21 7.19 -4.59 -8.57
C ARG A 21 7.48 -5.96 -7.97
N TYR A 22 7.03 -6.24 -6.75
CA TYR A 22 7.27 -7.51 -6.06
C TYR A 22 5.96 -8.27 -5.81
N ILE A 23 5.18 -8.44 -6.88
CA ILE A 23 3.92 -9.17 -6.83
C ILE A 23 4.24 -10.67 -6.93
N PRO A 24 4.03 -11.46 -5.86
CA PRO A 24 4.28 -12.89 -5.91
C PRO A 24 3.09 -13.62 -6.56
N ARG A 25 3.25 -14.91 -6.87
CA ARG A 25 2.20 -15.69 -7.55
C ARG A 25 0.93 -15.80 -6.70
N GLU A 26 1.08 -15.85 -5.39
CA GLU A 26 0.01 -15.90 -4.40
C GLU A 26 -0.94 -14.69 -4.49
N ALA A 27 -0.45 -13.55 -4.98
CA ALA A 27 -1.24 -12.33 -5.12
C ALA A 27 -2.19 -12.34 -6.34
N ILE A 28 -1.99 -13.28 -7.28
CA ILE A 28 -2.82 -13.47 -8.47
C ILE A 28 -3.50 -14.85 -8.47
N ASP A 29 -3.24 -15.66 -7.43
CA ASP A 29 -3.79 -17.00 -7.27
C ASP A 29 -5.18 -16.92 -6.62
N LYS A 30 -6.22 -17.25 -7.40
CA LYS A 30 -7.62 -17.18 -6.96
C LYS A 30 -8.09 -18.48 -6.27
N GLN A 31 -7.17 -19.35 -5.84
CA GLN A 31 -7.47 -20.57 -5.10
C GLN A 31 -8.12 -20.29 -3.74
N ASP A 32 -9.02 -21.19 -3.35
CA ASP A 32 -9.69 -21.16 -2.05
C ASP A 32 -8.73 -21.54 -0.92
N VAL A 33 -8.75 -20.74 0.15
CA VAL A 33 -8.13 -21.10 1.43
C VAL A 33 -9.18 -21.84 2.25
N ARG A 34 -8.82 -23.03 2.76
CA ARG A 34 -9.73 -23.89 3.54
C ARG A 34 -9.23 -24.06 4.97
N ASP A 35 -10.15 -24.22 5.91
CA ASP A 35 -9.85 -24.53 7.31
C ASP A 35 -9.61 -26.04 7.53
N ASN A 36 -9.31 -26.42 8.78
CA ASN A 36 -9.11 -27.82 9.19
C ASN A 36 -10.37 -28.69 9.05
N ARG A 37 -11.54 -28.09 8.77
CA ARG A 37 -12.83 -28.74 8.52
C ARG A 37 -13.20 -28.72 7.03
N ASN A 38 -12.25 -28.37 6.16
CA ASN A 38 -12.42 -28.26 4.71
C ASN A 38 -13.43 -27.18 4.26
N LYS A 39 -13.76 -26.21 5.13
CA LYS A 39 -14.62 -25.07 4.80
C LYS A 39 -13.80 -23.97 4.15
N VAL A 40 -14.29 -23.38 3.06
CA VAL A 40 -13.68 -22.21 2.42
C VAL A 40 -13.81 -20.99 3.35
N ILE A 41 -12.68 -20.39 3.71
CA ILE A 41 -12.60 -19.23 4.62
C ILE A 41 -12.13 -17.94 3.93
N GLY A 42 -11.65 -18.06 2.69
CA GLY A 42 -11.19 -16.91 1.91
C GLY A 42 -10.52 -17.34 0.62
N LYS A 43 -9.92 -16.37 -0.06
CA LYS A 43 -9.10 -16.59 -1.26
C LYS A 43 -7.65 -16.23 -0.97
N ARG A 44 -6.73 -16.90 -1.65
CA ARG A 44 -5.29 -16.76 -1.41
C ARG A 44 -4.78 -15.34 -1.66
N ASP A 45 -5.24 -14.71 -2.74
CA ASP A 45 -4.98 -13.31 -3.08
C ASP A 45 -5.37 -12.32 -1.95
N SER A 46 -6.52 -12.57 -1.34
CA SER A 46 -7.10 -11.74 -0.29
C SER A 46 -6.35 -11.90 1.03
N GLU A 47 -5.95 -13.12 1.38
CA GLU A 47 -5.11 -13.36 2.55
C GLU A 47 -3.71 -12.78 2.38
N TRP A 48 -3.14 -12.88 1.18
CA TRP A 48 -1.87 -12.22 0.86
C TRP A 48 -1.97 -10.70 1.03
N LEU A 49 -3.02 -10.07 0.49
CA LEU A 49 -3.19 -8.61 0.59
C LEU A 49 -3.36 -8.15 2.04
N LYS A 50 -4.11 -8.92 2.86
CA LYS A 50 -4.26 -8.66 4.30
C LYS A 50 -2.92 -8.73 5.02
N ASP A 51 -2.12 -9.76 4.74
CA ASP A 51 -0.78 -9.91 5.32
C ASP A 51 0.14 -8.74 4.92
N VAL A 52 0.20 -8.39 3.63
CA VAL A 52 0.98 -7.23 3.16
C VAL A 52 0.52 -5.93 3.83
N ALA A 53 -0.79 -5.69 3.93
CA ALA A 53 -1.33 -4.51 4.60
C ALA A 53 -0.99 -4.49 6.10
N SER A 54 -0.99 -5.64 6.78
CA SER A 54 -0.69 -5.76 8.21
C SER A 54 0.78 -5.44 8.55
N ARG A 55 1.70 -5.64 7.59
CA ARG A 55 3.12 -5.34 7.74
C ARG A 55 3.40 -3.84 7.68
N PHE A 56 2.47 -3.05 7.16
CA PHE A 56 2.63 -1.62 7.07
C PHE A 56 2.53 -0.96 8.45
N LYS A 57 3.65 -0.41 8.93
CA LYS A 57 3.74 0.30 10.20
C LYS A 57 4.02 1.77 9.94
N ARG A 58 3.03 2.63 10.16
CA ARG A 58 3.14 4.09 9.95
C ARG A 58 4.36 4.70 10.64
N ASP A 59 4.70 4.20 11.82
CA ASP A 59 5.83 4.70 12.62
C ASP A 59 7.18 4.50 11.92
N LYS A 60 7.32 3.44 11.10
CA LYS A 60 8.55 3.16 10.35
C LYS A 60 8.81 4.16 9.23
N VAL A 61 7.75 4.77 8.69
CA VAL A 61 7.86 5.77 7.61
C VAL A 61 7.70 7.20 8.10
N ARG A 62 7.41 7.40 9.40
CA ARG A 62 7.08 8.69 9.99
C ARG A 62 8.12 9.79 9.72
N PRO A 63 9.44 9.57 9.88
CA PRO A 63 10.44 10.60 9.59
C PRO A 63 10.40 11.10 8.14
N LEU A 64 10.14 10.19 7.18
CA LEU A 64 10.05 10.53 5.77
C LEU A 64 8.78 11.32 5.45
N VAL A 65 7.67 10.98 6.10
CA VAL A 65 6.40 11.71 5.98
C VAL A 65 6.54 13.12 6.53
N ASP A 66 7.10 13.27 7.73
CA ASP A 66 7.25 14.57 8.37
C ASP A 66 8.19 15.45 7.54
N ALA A 67 9.33 14.92 7.06
CA ALA A 67 10.23 15.66 6.17
C ALA A 67 9.54 16.08 4.85
N GLY A 68 8.76 15.18 4.24
CA GLY A 68 7.99 15.49 3.03
C GLY A 68 6.94 16.58 3.25
N TYR A 69 6.26 16.55 4.40
CA TYR A 69 5.28 17.55 4.79
C TYR A 69 5.93 18.91 5.06
N GLN A 70 7.05 18.96 5.77
CA GLN A 70 7.80 20.21 6.00
C GLN A 70 8.25 20.86 4.69
N ARG A 71 8.74 20.05 3.73
CA ARG A 71 9.07 20.55 2.39
C ARG A 71 7.85 21.11 1.66
N TRP A 72 6.71 20.42 1.73
CA TRP A 72 5.46 20.92 1.15
C TRP A 72 4.97 22.22 1.79
N LEU A 73 5.07 22.36 3.12
CA LEU A 73 4.74 23.59 3.84
C LEU A 73 5.59 24.77 3.36
N ALA A 74 6.91 24.56 3.25
CA ALA A 74 7.83 25.58 2.73
C ALA A 74 7.48 25.99 1.29
N THR A 75 7.17 25.00 0.44
CA THR A 75 6.83 25.24 -0.98
C THR A 75 5.51 25.97 -1.14
N THR A 76 4.53 25.70 -0.27
CA THR A 76 3.20 26.31 -0.33
C THR A 76 3.10 27.59 0.48
N LYS A 77 4.21 28.17 0.99
CA LYS A 77 4.20 29.29 1.96
C LYS A 77 3.23 30.42 1.58
N GLY A 78 3.19 30.80 0.31
CA GLY A 78 2.34 31.86 -0.24
C GLY A 78 0.94 31.43 -0.71
N ALA A 79 0.52 30.18 -0.50
CA ALA A 79 -0.82 29.73 -0.88
C ALA A 79 -1.88 30.48 -0.04
N PRO A 80 -2.93 31.03 -0.68
CA PRO A 80 -3.92 31.88 -0.01
C PRO A 80 -4.78 31.10 0.99
N VAL A 81 -4.96 29.79 0.77
CA VAL A 81 -5.78 28.91 1.60
C VAL A 81 -5.07 27.58 1.84
N ARG A 82 -5.14 27.10 3.07
CA ARG A 82 -4.82 25.73 3.47
C ARG A 82 -5.94 25.22 4.36
N PHE A 83 -6.32 23.96 4.17
CA PHE A 83 -7.32 23.32 5.02
C PHE A 83 -6.93 21.87 5.27
N THR A 84 -7.53 21.29 6.30
CA THR A 84 -7.45 19.85 6.59
C THR A 84 -8.86 19.30 6.62
N MET A 85 -9.10 18.20 5.90
CA MET A 85 -10.39 17.53 5.88
C MET A 85 -10.20 16.04 6.16
N PRO A 86 -10.82 15.50 7.22
CA PRO A 86 -10.83 14.07 7.45
C PRO A 86 -11.73 13.37 6.42
N ALA A 87 -11.41 12.13 6.06
CA ALA A 87 -12.28 11.33 5.22
C ALA A 87 -13.54 10.93 6.01
N ALA A 88 -14.73 11.24 5.48
CA ALA A 88 -16.00 10.87 6.10
C ALA A 88 -16.32 9.37 5.96
N THR A 89 -15.79 8.74 4.91
CA THR A 89 -15.99 7.32 4.58
C THR A 89 -14.68 6.70 4.09
N ARG A 90 -14.71 5.42 3.71
CA ARG A 90 -13.56 4.76 3.08
C ARG A 90 -13.25 5.43 1.74
N LEU A 91 -12.03 5.91 1.59
CA LEU A 91 -11.56 6.56 0.37
C LEU A 91 -10.56 5.65 -0.34
N ILE A 92 -10.79 5.44 -1.64
CA ILE A 92 -9.81 4.84 -2.55
C ILE A 92 -9.60 5.79 -3.72
N VAL A 93 -8.34 6.10 -4.01
CA VAL A 93 -7.93 6.96 -5.13
C VAL A 93 -7.17 6.10 -6.11
N GLY A 94 -7.44 6.23 -7.42
CA GLY A 94 -6.72 5.48 -8.45
C GLY A 94 -7.15 4.02 -8.63
N LEU A 95 -8.40 3.68 -8.32
CA LEU A 95 -8.93 2.30 -8.42
C LEU A 95 -8.70 1.65 -9.79
N GLY A 96 -8.75 2.44 -10.88
CA GLY A 96 -8.54 1.98 -12.25
C GLY A 96 -7.07 1.84 -12.69
N GLY A 97 -6.11 1.87 -11.75
CA GLY A 97 -4.70 1.68 -12.07
C GLY A 97 -4.43 0.31 -12.71
N LYS A 98 -3.69 0.28 -13.83
CA LYS A 98 -3.30 -0.96 -14.50
C LYS A 98 -2.20 -1.68 -13.69
N GLY A 99 -2.36 -2.98 -13.50
CA GLY A 99 -1.37 -3.82 -12.82
C GLY A 99 -1.81 -5.29 -12.75
N ALA A 100 -0.91 -6.16 -12.28
CA ALA A 100 -1.18 -7.60 -12.21
C ALA A 100 -2.28 -7.96 -11.18
N LEU A 101 -2.54 -7.07 -10.21
CA LEU A 101 -3.57 -7.26 -9.19
C LEU A 101 -4.99 -6.94 -9.69
N GLU A 102 -5.14 -6.44 -10.92
CA GLU A 102 -6.43 -6.01 -11.50
C GLU A 102 -7.15 -4.88 -10.70
N ILE A 103 -6.49 -4.33 -9.69
CA ILE A 103 -6.92 -3.19 -8.87
C ILE A 103 -5.78 -2.18 -8.74
N GLY A 104 -6.13 -0.90 -8.63
CA GLY A 104 -5.19 0.19 -8.41
C GLY A 104 -5.43 0.93 -7.09
N ILE A 105 -4.36 1.51 -6.56
CA ILE A 105 -4.42 2.53 -5.52
C ILE A 105 -3.28 3.52 -5.74
N THR A 106 -3.55 4.82 -5.67
CA THR A 106 -2.54 5.85 -5.83
C THR A 106 -1.71 5.95 -4.55
N LEU A 107 -0.47 5.49 -4.63
CA LEU A 107 0.51 5.53 -3.53
C LEU A 107 1.67 6.45 -3.90
N GLN A 108 2.16 7.22 -2.94
CA GLN A 108 3.37 8.01 -3.11
C GLN A 108 4.58 7.07 -3.23
N PHE A 109 5.39 7.26 -4.28
CA PHE A 109 6.53 6.40 -4.58
C PHE A 109 7.55 6.26 -3.43
N LEU A 110 7.83 7.34 -2.69
CA LEU A 110 8.86 7.33 -1.64
C LEU A 110 8.37 6.71 -0.32
N THR A 111 7.17 7.07 0.13
CA THR A 111 6.64 6.61 1.43
C THR A 111 5.79 5.35 1.32
N GLY A 112 5.26 5.05 0.13
CA GLY A 112 4.26 4.01 -0.07
C GLY A 112 2.88 4.36 0.53
N LEU A 113 2.63 5.61 0.92
CA LEU A 113 1.35 6.03 1.50
C LEU A 113 0.31 6.41 0.45
N PRO A 114 -0.99 6.18 0.72
CA PRO A 114 -2.07 6.73 -0.09
C PRO A 114 -1.99 8.25 -0.21
N ILE A 115 -2.15 8.76 -1.43
CA ILE A 115 -2.20 10.20 -1.70
C ILE A 115 -3.37 10.55 -2.60
N ILE A 116 -3.85 11.78 -2.47
CA ILE A 116 -4.75 12.42 -3.43
C ILE A 116 -3.84 13.28 -4.33
N PRO A 117 -3.72 12.98 -5.64
CA PRO A 117 -3.00 13.86 -6.54
C PRO A 117 -3.76 15.19 -6.64
N GLY A 118 -3.01 16.30 -6.60
CA GLY A 118 -3.54 17.66 -6.76
C GLY A 118 -3.86 17.98 -8.21
#